data_AF-A0A938Y9M4-F1
#
_entry.id   AF-A0A938Y9M4-F1
#
_cell.length_a   1.000
_cell.length_b   1.000
_cell.length_c   1.000
_cell.angle_alpha   90.00
_cell.angle_beta   90.00
_cell.angle_gamma   90.00
#
_symmetry.space_group_name_H-M   'P 1'
#
loop_
_entity.id
_entity.type
_entity.pdbx_description
1 polymer ?
#
loop_
_entity_poly.entity_id
_entity_poly.type
_entity_poly.pdbx_seq_one_letter_code
_entity_poly.pdbx_strand_id
1 'polypeptide(L)'
;MTEARALRALFPSWILAMEAVNKSPRTVEGDTASLELFARWLEDNDHPVDPDEITARLLRTWIVELVDTRSASTDRTRWNGLRSFFAWAAEEHERARELLVVGKGNRERIVVFVARTARAFDRYLRMRARSKYAEGPWLWISGKDGKALTTNAVQQMMKRRGAAAGVPELHTHMFRHGFADAWLASGGNEGDLMELAGWRSRQMLARYGAGNRARRAREAYQGRSPMDNLG
;
A
#
# COMPACT_ATOMS: atom_id res chain seq x y z
N MET A 1 4.65 7.94 17.68
CA MET A 1 4.60 6.55 18.19
C MET A 1 3.22 6.05 17.88
N THR A 2 3.10 5.17 16.89
CA THR A 2 1.83 4.52 16.55
C THR A 2 1.53 3.51 17.66
N GLU A 3 0.32 3.57 18.22
CA GLU A 3 -0.14 2.62 19.24
C GLU A 3 -0.14 1.21 18.62
N ALA A 4 0.63 0.27 19.19
CA ALA A 4 0.79 -1.07 18.62
C ALA A 4 -0.57 -1.80 18.60
N ARG A 5 -0.97 -2.32 17.44
CA ARG A 5 -2.25 -2.99 17.27
C ARG A 5 -2.12 -4.49 17.52
N ALA A 6 -2.90 -5.07 18.42
CA ALA A 6 -2.83 -6.53 18.64
C ALA A 6 -3.40 -7.35 17.45
N LEU A 7 -2.71 -8.44 17.08
CA LEU A 7 -3.16 -9.41 16.07
C LEU A 7 -4.60 -9.89 16.29
N ARG A 8 -4.98 -10.18 17.54
CA ARG A 8 -6.34 -10.65 17.88
C ARG A 8 -7.44 -9.64 17.59
N ALA A 9 -7.13 -8.35 17.56
CA ALA A 9 -8.10 -7.30 17.23
C ALA A 9 -8.63 -7.41 15.78
N LEU A 10 -7.98 -8.22 14.94
CA LEU A 10 -8.40 -8.48 13.55
C LEU A 10 -9.36 -9.66 13.40
N PHE A 11 -9.49 -10.52 14.41
CA PHE A 11 -10.20 -11.80 14.25
C PHE A 11 -11.69 -11.65 13.96
N PRO A 12 -12.45 -10.74 14.61
CA PRO A 12 -13.86 -10.55 14.28
C PRO A 12 -14.07 -10.15 12.82
N SER A 13 -13.28 -9.21 12.30
CA SER A 13 -13.35 -8.77 10.90
C SER A 13 -12.96 -9.89 9.93
N TRP A 14 -11.98 -10.71 10.29
CA TRP A 14 -11.59 -11.90 9.49
C TRP A 14 -12.74 -12.90 9.38
N ILE A 15 -13.41 -13.21 10.49
CA ILE A 15 -14.54 -14.15 10.51
C ILE A 15 -15.66 -13.65 9.61
N LEU A 16 -16.06 -12.38 9.76
CA LEU A 16 -17.08 -11.75 8.91
C LEU A 16 -16.71 -11.80 7.42
N ALA A 17 -15.45 -11.54 7.08
CA ALA A 17 -14.99 -11.59 5.70
C ALA A 17 -15.02 -13.01 5.13
N MET A 18 -14.72 -14.03 5.93
CA MET A 18 -14.82 -15.43 5.50
C MET A 18 -16.27 -15.90 5.33
N GLU A 19 -17.18 -15.43 6.18
CA GLU A 19 -18.62 -15.67 6.03
C GLU A 19 -19.17 -15.01 4.76
N ALA A 20 -18.76 -13.77 4.47
CA ALA A 20 -19.19 -13.04 3.27
C ALA A 20 -18.81 -13.74 1.96
N VAL A 21 -17.71 -14.49 1.95
CA VAL A 21 -17.29 -15.30 0.78
C VAL A 21 -17.79 -16.76 0.85
N ASN A 22 -18.74 -17.06 1.73
CA ASN A 22 -19.33 -18.39 1.93
C ASN A 22 -18.31 -19.50 2.24
N LYS A 23 -17.24 -19.17 2.97
CA LYS A 23 -16.29 -20.19 3.43
C LYS A 23 -16.95 -21.06 4.49
N SER A 24 -16.69 -22.38 4.45
CA SER A 24 -17.31 -23.33 5.38
C SER A 24 -17.01 -22.95 6.85
N PRO A 25 -18.02 -22.95 7.75
CA PRO A 25 -17.84 -22.61 9.17
C PRO A 25 -16.71 -23.41 9.83
N ARG A 26 -16.65 -24.71 9.54
CA ARG A 26 -15.59 -25.61 10.05
C ARG A 26 -14.19 -25.17 9.62
N THR A 27 -14.05 -24.63 8.41
CA THR A 27 -12.77 -24.10 7.92
C THR A 27 -12.43 -22.78 8.59
N VAL A 28 -13.41 -21.89 8.79
CA VAL A 28 -13.21 -20.62 9.48
C VAL A 28 -12.79 -20.86 10.93
N GLU A 29 -13.44 -21.78 11.64
CA GLU A 29 -13.05 -22.21 12.99
C GLU A 29 -11.62 -22.76 13.02
N GLY A 30 -11.27 -23.66 12.08
CA GLY A 30 -9.93 -24.24 12.00
C GLY A 30 -8.83 -23.20 11.72
N ASP A 31 -9.08 -22.28 10.79
CA ASP A 31 -8.17 -21.17 10.47
C ASP A 31 -8.01 -20.23 11.68
N THR A 32 -9.10 -19.93 12.38
CA THR A 32 -9.11 -19.04 13.57
C THR A 32 -8.39 -19.69 14.75
N ALA A 33 -8.60 -20.99 15.00
CA ALA A 33 -7.86 -21.72 16.02
C ALA A 33 -6.35 -21.78 15.73
N SER A 34 -5.97 -21.79 14.44
CA SER A 34 -4.57 -21.72 14.02
C SER A 34 -3.95 -20.35 14.31
N LEU A 35 -4.69 -19.28 14.00
CA LEU A 35 -4.31 -17.91 14.33
C LEU A 35 -4.15 -17.69 15.84
N GLU A 36 -5.06 -18.25 16.63
CA GLU A 36 -5.01 -18.15 18.09
C GLU A 36 -3.80 -18.86 18.70
N LEU A 37 -3.37 -19.97 18.11
CA LEU A 37 -2.14 -20.67 18.52
C LEU A 37 -0.89 -19.89 18.12
N PHE A 38 -0.90 -19.25 16.96
CA PHE A 38 0.19 -18.38 16.54
C PHE A 38 0.28 -17.11 17.41
N ALA A 39 -0.87 -16.48 17.72
CA ALA A 39 -0.92 -15.29 18.57
C ALA A 39 -0.36 -15.58 19.97
N ARG A 40 -0.76 -16.71 20.59
CA ARG A 40 -0.19 -17.17 21.86
C ARG A 40 1.32 -17.39 21.77
N TRP A 41 1.77 -18.07 20.72
CA TRP A 41 3.21 -18.31 20.54
C TRP A 41 4.00 -17.00 20.42
N LEU A 42 3.45 -15.97 19.76
CA LEU A 42 4.10 -14.66 19.71
C LEU A 42 4.22 -14.05 21.12
N GLU A 43 3.15 -14.10 21.92
CA GLU A 43 3.13 -13.57 23.28
C GLU A 43 4.07 -14.32 24.22
N ASP A 44 4.02 -15.66 24.19
CA ASP A 44 4.84 -16.54 25.04
C ASP A 44 6.34 -16.37 24.76
N ASN A 45 6.70 -15.92 23.57
CA ASN A 45 8.09 -15.72 23.12
C ASN A 45 8.51 -14.24 22.98
N ASP A 46 7.71 -13.31 23.52
CA ASP A 46 7.95 -11.86 23.48
C ASP A 46 8.25 -11.33 22.06
N HIS A 47 7.51 -11.87 21.09
CA HIS A 47 7.55 -11.43 19.70
C HIS A 47 6.53 -10.33 19.41
N PRO A 48 6.75 -9.52 18.36
CA PRO A 48 5.79 -8.49 17.97
C PRO A 48 4.40 -9.09 17.70
N VAL A 49 3.41 -8.56 18.42
CA VAL A 49 1.99 -8.90 18.24
C VAL A 49 1.30 -8.00 17.22
N ASP A 50 1.98 -6.97 16.73
CA ASP A 50 1.48 -6.11 15.68
C ASP A 50 1.54 -6.81 14.31
N PRO A 51 0.40 -7.00 13.61
CA PRO A 51 0.34 -7.55 12.26
C PRO A 51 1.33 -6.94 11.25
N ASP A 52 1.64 -5.65 11.40
CA ASP A 52 2.58 -4.95 10.54
C ASP A 52 4.04 -5.27 10.85
N GLU A 53 4.34 -5.62 12.10
CA GLU A 53 5.66 -6.05 12.58
C GLU A 53 5.90 -7.55 12.43
N ILE A 54 4.84 -8.36 12.26
CA ILE A 54 4.95 -9.79 12.04
C ILE A 54 5.57 -10.08 10.66
N THR A 55 6.77 -10.65 10.68
CA THR A 55 7.53 -10.98 9.47
C THR A 55 7.26 -12.40 8.96
N ALA A 56 7.51 -12.62 7.67
CA ALA A 56 7.50 -13.97 7.09
C ALA A 56 8.56 -14.92 7.69
N ARG A 57 9.55 -14.40 8.43
CA ARG A 57 10.49 -15.23 9.18
C ARG A 57 9.81 -15.80 10.42
N LEU A 58 9.13 -14.98 11.21
CA LEU A 58 8.36 -15.42 12.39
C LEU A 58 7.32 -16.47 12.03
N LEU A 59 6.59 -16.28 10.93
CA LEU A 59 5.63 -17.28 10.45
C LEU A 59 6.29 -18.64 10.15
N ARG A 60 7.48 -18.64 9.54
CA ARG A 60 8.21 -19.88 9.23
C ARG A 60 8.81 -20.51 10.48
N THR A 61 9.34 -19.71 11.39
CA THR A 61 9.86 -20.18 12.69
C THR A 61 8.78 -20.91 13.46
N TRP A 62 7.60 -20.30 13.60
CA TRP A 62 6.48 -20.95 14.27
C TRP A 62 6.08 -22.28 13.63
N ILE A 63 6.04 -22.35 12.30
CA ILE A 63 5.69 -23.61 11.60
C ILE A 63 6.71 -24.70 11.93
N VAL A 64 8.01 -24.37 11.94
CA VAL A 64 9.06 -25.35 12.27
C VAL A 64 8.92 -25.83 13.71
N GLU A 65 8.72 -24.92 14.66
CA GLU A 65 8.55 -25.28 16.08
C GLU A 65 7.25 -26.05 16.34
N LEU A 66 6.21 -25.78 15.54
CA LEU A 66 4.96 -26.53 15.62
C LEU A 66 5.12 -27.98 15.09
N VAL A 67 5.89 -28.15 14.01
CA VAL A 67 6.17 -29.45 13.37
C VAL A 67 6.85 -30.42 14.35
N ASP A 68 7.66 -29.92 15.28
CA ASP A 68 8.32 -30.76 16.30
C ASP A 68 7.35 -31.33 17.36
N THR A 69 6.10 -30.87 17.38
CA THR A 69 5.10 -31.28 18.39
C THR A 69 3.88 -32.00 17.81
N ARG A 70 3.72 -32.08 16.48
CA ARG A 70 2.48 -32.55 15.80
C ARG A 70 2.75 -33.21 14.43
N SER A 71 1.68 -33.75 13.82
CA SER A 71 1.72 -34.46 12.53
C SER A 71 1.68 -33.53 11.30
N ALA A 72 2.41 -33.88 10.23
CA ALA A 72 2.50 -33.15 8.96
C ALA A 72 1.17 -32.75 8.27
N SER A 73 0.10 -33.55 8.41
CA SER A 73 -1.24 -33.23 7.86
C SER A 73 -1.90 -32.03 8.55
N THR A 74 -1.62 -31.87 9.84
CA THR A 74 -2.18 -30.78 10.65
C THR A 74 -1.46 -29.46 10.33
N ASP A 75 -0.20 -29.52 9.94
CA ASP A 75 0.65 -28.36 9.68
C ASP A 75 0.29 -27.65 8.37
N ARG A 76 -0.07 -28.41 7.32
CA ARG A 76 -0.51 -27.85 6.03
C ARG A 76 -1.77 -27.00 6.18
N THR A 77 -2.76 -27.50 6.91
CA THR A 77 -4.03 -26.78 7.14
C THR A 77 -3.80 -25.50 7.93
N ARG A 78 -2.97 -25.56 8.97
CA ARG A 78 -2.59 -24.40 9.80
C ARG A 78 -1.84 -23.33 9.02
N TRP A 79 -0.89 -23.75 8.18
CA TRP A 79 -0.19 -22.84 7.27
C TRP A 79 -1.16 -22.15 6.30
N ASN A 80 -2.10 -22.89 5.72
CA ASN A 80 -3.07 -22.33 4.80
C ASN A 80 -3.97 -21.29 5.50
N GLY A 81 -4.38 -21.54 6.74
CA GLY A 81 -5.14 -20.58 7.55
C GLY A 81 -4.37 -19.29 7.81
N LEU A 82 -3.13 -19.39 8.31
CA LEU A 82 -2.26 -18.21 8.51
C LEU A 82 -2.04 -17.44 7.21
N ARG A 83 -1.71 -18.13 6.12
CA ARG A 83 -1.47 -17.51 4.82
C ARG A 83 -2.71 -16.78 4.32
N SER A 84 -3.88 -17.42 4.43
CA SER A 84 -5.16 -16.83 4.01
C SER A 84 -5.48 -15.59 4.82
N PHE A 85 -5.28 -15.65 6.15
CA PHE A 85 -5.49 -14.51 7.04
C PHE A 85 -4.53 -13.37 6.73
N PHE A 86 -3.21 -13.60 6.64
CA PHE A 86 -2.27 -12.50 6.38
C PHE A 86 -2.39 -11.93 4.96
N ALA A 87 -2.86 -12.74 4.00
CA ALA A 87 -3.23 -12.23 2.67
C ALA A 87 -4.47 -11.33 2.75
N TRP A 88 -5.53 -11.78 3.41
CA TRP A 88 -6.72 -10.98 3.68
C TRP A 88 -6.40 -9.72 4.45
N ALA A 89 -5.66 -9.81 5.57
CA ALA A 89 -5.29 -8.68 6.39
C ALA A 89 -4.45 -7.67 5.61
N ALA A 90 -3.62 -8.11 4.65
CA ALA A 90 -2.88 -7.19 3.77
C ALA A 90 -3.76 -6.54 2.69
N GLU A 91 -4.92 -7.12 2.37
CA GLU A 91 -5.89 -6.64 1.37
C GLU A 91 -6.97 -5.73 2.01
N GLU A 92 -7.55 -6.17 3.13
CA GLU A 92 -8.70 -5.58 3.85
C GLU A 92 -8.30 -4.62 4.96
N HIS A 93 -7.18 -4.88 5.63
CA HIS A 93 -6.60 -3.92 6.56
C HIS A 93 -5.43 -3.21 5.89
N GLU A 94 -5.57 -1.90 5.79
CA GLU A 94 -4.51 -1.00 5.41
C GLU A 94 -3.34 -1.21 6.37
N ARG A 95 -2.38 -2.08 6.01
CA ARG A 95 -0.98 -1.81 6.37
C ARG A 95 -0.81 -0.32 6.12
N ALA A 96 -0.24 0.43 7.06
CA ALA A 96 0.04 1.84 6.80
C ALA A 96 0.94 1.93 5.56
N ARG A 97 0.32 2.18 4.39
CA ARG A 97 1.01 2.30 3.11
C ARG A 97 1.39 3.75 2.97
N GLU A 98 2.23 4.16 3.90
CA GLU A 98 2.61 5.53 4.12
C GLU A 98 4.12 5.66 4.01
N LEU A 99 4.57 6.72 3.36
CA LEU A 99 5.98 7.09 3.31
C LEU A 99 6.12 8.51 3.82
N LEU A 100 7.00 8.69 4.81
CA LEU A 100 7.49 10.00 5.17
C LEU A 100 8.45 10.47 4.07
N VAL A 101 8.09 11.55 3.38
CA VAL A 101 8.89 12.11 2.28
C VAL A 101 9.28 13.54 2.60
N VAL A 102 10.59 13.79 2.68
CA VAL A 102 11.13 15.15 2.75
C VAL A 102 11.15 15.76 1.34
N GLY A 103 10.36 16.80 1.12
CA GLY A 103 10.27 17.52 -0.14
C GLY A 103 11.02 18.84 -0.19
N LYS A 104 10.70 19.62 -1.23
CA LYS A 104 11.26 20.96 -1.45
C LYS A 104 11.07 21.84 -0.21
N GLY A 105 12.17 22.46 0.22
CA GLY A 105 12.20 23.31 1.41
C GLY A 105 12.32 22.54 2.73
N ASN A 106 12.83 21.30 2.69
CA ASN A 106 13.01 20.42 3.84
C ASN A 106 11.71 20.13 4.61
N ARG A 107 10.65 19.85 3.85
CA ARG A 107 9.30 19.66 4.40
C ARG A 107 8.91 18.21 4.35
N GLU A 108 8.64 17.66 5.50
CA GLU A 108 8.06 16.35 5.67
C GLU A 108 6.60 16.36 5.22
N ARG A 109 6.19 15.27 4.58
CA ARG A 109 4.79 14.94 4.33
C ARG A 109 4.63 13.43 4.30
N ILE A 110 3.48 12.97 4.76
CA ILE A 110 3.08 11.58 4.62
C ILE A 110 2.49 11.39 3.23
N VAL A 111 2.98 10.39 2.50
CA VAL A 111 2.43 9.99 1.21
C VAL A 111 1.78 8.64 1.38
N VAL A 112 0.46 8.60 1.24
CA VAL A 112 -0.32 7.36 1.21
C VAL A 112 -0.26 6.74 -0.19
N PHE A 113 -0.15 5.42 -0.29
CA PHE A 113 -0.13 4.69 -1.55
C PHE A 113 -0.94 3.39 -1.50
N VAL A 114 -1.32 2.90 -2.68
CA VAL A 114 -2.16 1.69 -2.79
C VAL A 114 -1.32 0.41 -2.79
N ALA A 115 -1.97 -0.75 -2.58
CA ALA A 115 -1.35 -2.08 -2.59
C ALA A 115 -0.46 -2.34 -3.81
N ARG A 116 -0.87 -1.85 -4.98
CA ARG A 116 -0.09 -1.99 -6.22
C ARG A 116 1.29 -1.35 -6.10
N THR A 117 1.35 -0.17 -5.50
CA THR A 117 2.60 0.56 -5.25
C THR A 117 3.43 -0.13 -4.17
N ALA A 118 2.79 -0.66 -3.11
CA ALA A 118 3.47 -1.48 -2.10
C ALA A 118 4.19 -2.69 -2.72
N ARG A 119 3.50 -3.43 -3.59
CA ARG A 119 4.09 -4.58 -4.31
C ARG A 119 5.26 -4.17 -5.23
N ALA A 120 5.23 -2.95 -5.77
CA ALA A 120 6.33 -2.42 -6.57
C ALA A 120 7.54 -2.08 -5.69
N PHE A 121 7.33 -1.46 -4.52
CA PHE A 121 8.36 -1.26 -3.51
C PHE A 121 8.97 -2.58 -3.05
N ASP A 122 8.17 -3.56 -2.66
CA ASP A 122 8.65 -4.87 -2.22
C ASP A 122 9.54 -5.55 -3.27
N ARG A 123 9.13 -5.50 -4.53
CA ARG A 123 9.90 -6.05 -5.64
C ARG A 123 11.23 -5.33 -5.78
N TYR A 124 11.20 -4.01 -5.70
CA TYR A 124 12.41 -3.19 -5.75
C TYR A 124 13.35 -3.49 -4.58
N LEU A 125 12.85 -3.50 -3.34
CA LEU A 125 13.63 -3.76 -2.13
C LEU A 125 14.27 -5.15 -2.16
N ARG A 126 13.56 -6.18 -2.65
CA ARG A 126 14.15 -7.52 -2.85
C ARG A 126 15.28 -7.53 -3.88
N MET A 127 15.17 -6.77 -4.97
CA MET A 127 16.25 -6.63 -5.95
C MET A 127 17.42 -5.84 -5.37
N ARG A 128 17.13 -4.75 -4.66
CA ARG A 128 18.11 -3.89 -4.00
C ARG A 128 18.93 -4.66 -2.96
N ALA A 129 18.29 -5.53 -2.16
CA ALA A 129 18.95 -6.37 -1.17
C ALA A 129 20.02 -7.32 -1.74
N ARG A 130 19.96 -7.61 -3.05
CA ARG A 130 20.97 -8.44 -3.75
C ARG A 130 22.12 -7.60 -4.35
N SER A 131 22.04 -6.27 -4.26
CA SER A 131 23.08 -5.38 -4.75
C SER A 131 24.22 -5.26 -3.76
N LYS A 132 25.46 -5.13 -4.24
CA LYS A 132 26.61 -4.76 -3.41
C LYS A 132 26.48 -3.39 -2.73
N TYR A 133 25.47 -2.60 -3.10
CA TYR A 133 25.17 -1.29 -2.53
C TYR A 133 23.94 -1.29 -1.60
N ALA A 134 23.48 -2.47 -1.15
CA ALA A 134 22.29 -2.60 -0.33
C ALA A 134 22.33 -1.80 0.98
N GLU A 135 23.49 -1.66 1.62
CA GLU A 135 23.63 -0.95 2.89
C GLU A 135 23.72 0.59 2.74
N GLY A 136 23.60 1.12 1.51
CA GLY A 136 23.66 2.57 1.28
C GLY A 136 22.44 3.32 1.82
N PRO A 137 22.58 4.64 2.11
CA PRO A 137 21.52 5.44 2.74
C PRO A 137 20.36 5.78 1.78
N TRP A 138 20.56 5.59 0.47
CA TRP A 138 19.58 5.98 -0.54
C TRP A 138 18.59 4.86 -0.80
N LEU A 139 17.30 5.19 -0.80
CA LEU A 139 16.26 4.27 -1.23
C LEU A 139 16.48 3.89 -2.70
N TRP A 140 16.54 4.89 -3.57
CA TRP A 140 16.77 4.71 -5.01
C TRP A 140 18.27 4.79 -5.32
N ILE A 141 18.87 3.65 -5.64
CA ILE A 141 20.30 3.55 -5.94
C ILE A 141 20.61 3.44 -7.44
N SER A 142 21.70 4.08 -7.85
CA SER A 142 22.36 3.87 -9.14
C SER A 142 23.06 2.51 -9.14
N GLY A 143 22.77 1.68 -10.15
CA GLY A 143 23.44 0.39 -10.31
C GLY A 143 24.94 0.48 -10.63
N LYS A 144 25.41 1.66 -11.06
CA LYS A 144 26.81 1.89 -11.44
C LYS A 144 27.72 2.07 -10.22
N ASP A 145 27.27 2.83 -9.24
CA ASP A 145 28.11 3.35 -8.16
C ASP A 145 27.43 3.41 -6.78
N GLY A 146 26.18 2.94 -6.65
CA GLY A 146 25.45 2.92 -5.38
C GLY A 146 24.98 4.27 -4.87
N LYS A 147 25.26 5.36 -5.60
CA LYS A 147 24.82 6.71 -5.24
C LYS A 147 23.32 6.88 -5.46
N ALA A 148 22.75 7.97 -4.95
CA ALA A 148 21.38 8.35 -5.21
C ALA A 148 21.08 8.40 -6.71
N LEU A 149 19.95 7.83 -7.11
CA LEU A 149 19.45 7.94 -8.48
C LEU A 149 19.20 9.42 -8.82
N THR A 150 19.83 9.91 -9.88
CA THR A 150 19.75 11.33 -10.25
C THR A 150 18.45 11.67 -10.97
N THR A 151 18.06 12.96 -10.91
CA THR A 151 16.91 13.47 -11.67
C THR A 151 17.02 13.16 -13.15
N ASN A 152 18.21 13.31 -13.74
CA ASN A 152 18.42 13.00 -15.16
C ASN A 152 18.23 11.51 -15.45
N ALA A 153 18.69 10.61 -14.58
CA ALA A 153 18.46 9.17 -14.74
C ALA A 153 16.95 8.85 -14.70
N VAL A 154 16.19 9.48 -13.80
CA VAL A 154 14.73 9.34 -13.77
C VAL A 154 14.10 9.87 -15.06
N GLN A 155 14.50 11.06 -15.54
CA GLN A 155 13.99 11.62 -16.80
C GLN A 155 14.27 10.69 -17.99
N GLN A 156 15.47 10.11 -18.08
CA GLN A 156 15.81 9.14 -19.12
C GLN A 156 14.99 7.86 -19.00
N MET A 157 14.75 7.35 -17.78
CA MET A 157 13.85 6.23 -17.55
C MET A 157 12.43 6.54 -18.02
N MET A 158 11.94 7.74 -17.74
CA MET A 158 10.62 8.21 -18.18
C MET A 158 10.53 8.25 -19.70
N LYS A 159 11.51 8.85 -20.38
CA LYS A 159 11.56 8.89 -21.85
C LYS A 159 11.53 7.50 -22.48
N ARG A 160 12.33 6.56 -21.97
CA ARG A 160 12.34 5.18 -22.48
C ARG A 160 11.01 4.46 -22.25
N ARG A 161 10.43 4.59 -21.04
CA ARG A 161 9.16 3.95 -20.70
C ARG A 161 7.98 4.59 -21.46
N GLY A 162 8.02 5.90 -21.66
CA GLY A 162 7.08 6.66 -22.47
C GLY A 162 7.08 6.18 -23.90
N ALA A 163 8.25 6.14 -24.55
CA ALA A 163 8.37 5.61 -25.91
C ALA A 163 7.83 4.18 -26.04
N ALA A 164 8.17 3.30 -25.09
CA ALA A 164 7.66 1.91 -25.07
C ALA A 164 6.14 1.81 -24.84
N ALA A 165 5.53 2.81 -24.21
CA ALA A 165 4.10 2.88 -23.97
C ALA A 165 3.33 3.69 -25.04
N GLY A 166 4.00 4.18 -26.09
CA GLY A 166 3.39 5.05 -27.09
C GLY A 166 3.13 6.49 -26.63
N VAL A 167 3.78 6.94 -25.55
CA VAL A 167 3.67 8.29 -24.95
C VAL A 167 5.07 8.92 -24.87
N PRO A 168 5.68 9.32 -25.99
CA PRO A 168 7.10 9.75 -26.04
C PRO A 168 7.42 11.02 -25.21
N GLU A 169 6.41 11.86 -24.95
CA GLU A 169 6.50 13.08 -24.15
C GLU A 169 6.38 12.84 -22.64
N LEU A 170 6.24 11.58 -22.20
CA LEU A 170 6.05 11.23 -20.80
C LEU A 170 7.18 11.76 -19.90
N HIS A 171 6.82 12.64 -18.97
CA HIS A 171 7.72 13.16 -17.94
C HIS A 171 7.09 13.07 -16.54
N THR A 172 7.93 13.14 -15.49
CA THR A 172 7.50 12.91 -14.09
C THR A 172 6.34 13.79 -13.64
N HIS A 173 6.33 15.07 -14.01
CA HIS A 173 5.23 15.99 -13.67
C HIS A 173 3.89 15.60 -14.30
N MET A 174 3.83 14.85 -15.42
CA MET A 174 2.56 14.41 -16.01
C MET A 174 1.79 13.49 -15.07
N PHE A 175 2.47 12.63 -14.31
CA PHE A 175 1.78 11.80 -13.30
C PHE A 175 1.12 12.64 -12.22
N ARG A 176 1.76 13.75 -11.83
CA ARG A 176 1.20 14.66 -10.83
C ARG A 176 -0.02 15.42 -11.36
N HIS A 177 -0.01 15.78 -12.65
CA HIS A 177 -1.20 16.31 -13.34
C HIS A 177 -2.31 15.27 -13.42
N GLY A 178 -1.99 14.06 -13.85
CA GLY A 178 -2.94 12.95 -13.96
C GLY A 178 -3.58 12.60 -12.61
N PHE A 179 -2.79 12.56 -11.53
CA PHE A 179 -3.31 12.36 -10.17
C PHE A 179 -4.31 13.45 -9.77
N ALA A 180 -3.95 14.72 -9.97
CA ALA A 180 -4.82 15.85 -9.62
C ALA A 180 -6.13 15.84 -10.42
N ASP A 181 -6.04 15.55 -11.72
CA ASP A 181 -7.21 15.46 -12.59
C ASP A 181 -8.11 14.28 -12.20
N ALA A 182 -7.53 13.11 -11.91
CA ALA A 182 -8.29 11.93 -11.49
C ALA A 182 -8.99 12.14 -10.14
N TRP A 183 -8.29 12.73 -9.16
CA TRP A 183 -8.86 13.05 -7.85
C TRP A 183 -10.05 14.00 -7.95
N LEU A 184 -9.91 15.09 -8.71
CA LEU A 184 -11.00 16.05 -8.90
C LEU A 184 -12.15 15.44 -9.71
N ALA A 185 -11.86 14.56 -10.67
CA ALA A 185 -12.89 13.87 -11.45
C ALA A 185 -13.70 12.87 -10.61
N SER A 186 -13.10 12.26 -9.58
CA SER A 186 -13.82 11.40 -8.63
C SER A 186 -14.59 12.18 -7.56
N GLY A 187 -14.68 13.51 -7.67
CA GLY A 187 -15.34 14.37 -6.70
C GLY A 187 -14.54 14.61 -5.42
N GLY A 188 -13.23 14.32 -5.43
CA GLY A 188 -12.36 14.52 -4.27
C GLY A 188 -12.20 16.00 -3.91
N ASN A 189 -12.01 16.27 -2.61
CA ASN A 189 -11.90 17.62 -2.06
C ASN A 189 -10.59 18.33 -2.49
N GLU A 190 -10.66 19.62 -2.80
CA GLU A 190 -9.50 20.41 -3.21
C GLU A 190 -8.46 20.59 -2.10
N GLY A 191 -8.90 20.75 -0.85
CA GLY A 191 -8.05 20.86 0.34
C GLY A 191 -7.26 19.58 0.57
N ASP A 192 -7.92 18.43 0.55
CA ASP A 192 -7.26 17.13 0.68
C ASP A 192 -6.25 16.89 -0.45
N LEU A 193 -6.59 17.28 -1.68
CA LEU A 193 -5.65 17.23 -2.80
C LEU A 193 -4.44 18.12 -2.55
N MET A 194 -4.62 19.31 -1.99
CA MET A 194 -3.52 20.20 -1.66
C MET A 194 -2.61 19.60 -0.59
N GLU A 195 -3.16 18.95 0.44
CA GLU A 195 -2.39 18.24 1.47
C GLU A 195 -1.62 17.05 0.87
N LEU A 196 -2.32 16.15 0.16
CA LEU A 196 -1.74 14.96 -0.48
C LEU A 196 -0.65 15.31 -1.50
N ALA A 197 -0.86 16.39 -2.26
CA ALA A 197 0.13 16.87 -3.20
C ALA A 197 1.28 17.60 -2.47
N GLY A 198 1.03 18.27 -1.35
CA GLY A 198 1.96 19.19 -0.69
C GLY A 198 2.00 20.56 -1.36
N TRP A 199 0.84 21.10 -1.73
CA TRP A 199 0.67 22.43 -2.31
C TRP A 199 0.22 23.45 -1.28
N ARG A 200 0.82 24.64 -1.31
CA ARG A 200 0.46 25.75 -0.40
C ARG A 200 -0.40 26.83 -1.02
N SER A 201 -0.64 26.78 -2.32
CA SER A 201 -1.42 27.78 -3.02
C SER A 201 -2.45 27.14 -3.93
N ARG A 202 -3.62 27.75 -3.98
CA ARG A 202 -4.67 27.41 -4.96
C ARG A 202 -4.21 27.64 -6.39
N GLN A 203 -3.19 28.46 -6.62
CA GLN A 203 -2.57 28.61 -7.93
C GLN A 203 -1.96 27.27 -8.42
N MET A 204 -1.37 26.46 -7.53
CA MET A 204 -0.86 25.14 -7.89
C MET A 204 -1.99 24.19 -8.24
N LEU A 205 -3.07 24.21 -7.47
CA LEU A 205 -4.29 23.47 -7.79
C LEU A 205 -4.82 23.86 -9.18
N ALA A 206 -4.90 25.17 -9.46
CA ALA A 206 -5.33 25.68 -10.76
C ALA A 206 -4.38 25.29 -11.90
N ARG A 207 -3.08 25.18 -11.65
CA ARG A 207 -2.10 24.73 -12.65
C ARG A 207 -2.19 23.23 -12.91
N TYR A 208 -2.34 22.42 -11.86
CA TYR A 208 -2.26 20.97 -11.95
C TYR A 208 -3.57 20.30 -12.33
N GLY A 209 -4.71 20.82 -11.87
CA GLY A 209 -6.05 20.36 -12.24
C GLY A 209 -6.61 21.03 -13.50
N ALA A 210 -5.80 21.75 -14.28
CA ALA A 210 -6.30 22.54 -15.41
C ALA A 210 -6.86 21.69 -16.55
N GLY A 211 -6.24 20.53 -16.82
CA GLY A 211 -6.38 19.80 -18.08
C GLY A 211 -7.81 19.35 -18.39
N ASN A 212 -8.61 19.11 -17.35
CA ASN A 212 -9.96 18.56 -17.51
C ASN A 212 -11.08 19.41 -16.88
N ARG A 213 -10.82 20.67 -16.50
CA ARG A 213 -11.82 21.52 -15.81
C ARG A 213 -13.16 21.61 -16.52
N ALA A 214 -13.16 21.92 -17.81
CA ALA A 214 -14.39 22.11 -18.58
C ALA A 214 -15.19 20.81 -18.76
N ARG A 215 -14.51 19.66 -18.82
CA ARG A 215 -15.15 18.34 -18.86
C ARG A 215 -15.79 18.02 -17.50
N ARG A 216 -15.02 18.14 -16.42
CA ARG A 216 -15.50 17.90 -15.05
C ARG A 216 -16.69 18.77 -14.67
N ALA A 217 -16.68 20.05 -15.05
CA ALA A 217 -17.79 20.97 -14.78
C ALA A 217 -19.09 20.50 -15.45
N ARG A 218 -19.00 19.95 -16.67
CA ARG A 218 -20.16 19.40 -17.39
C ARG A 218 -20.66 18.10 -16.76
N GLU A 219 -19.75 17.18 -16.42
CA GLU A 219 -20.08 15.91 -15.75
C GLU A 219 -20.73 16.17 -14.38
N ALA A 220 -20.21 17.11 -13.59
CA ALA A 220 -20.75 17.44 -12.27
C ALA A 220 -22.12 18.14 -12.31
N TYR A 221 -22.44 18.84 -13.40
CA TYR A 221 -23.72 19.52 -13.58
C TYR A 221 -24.86 18.55 -13.95
N GLN A 222 -24.55 17.44 -14.64
CA GLN A 222 -25.55 16.44 -14.99
C GLN A 222 -26.16 15.82 -13.72
N GLY A 223 -27.48 15.98 -13.56
CA GLY A 223 -28.22 15.52 -12.36
C GLY A 223 -28.11 16.43 -11.15
N ARG A 224 -27.55 17.64 -11.30
CA ARG A 224 -27.50 18.69 -10.26
C ARG A 224 -28.04 20.02 -10.77
N SER A 225 -28.87 20.00 -11.82
CA SER A 225 -29.48 21.24 -12.29
C SER A 225 -30.38 21.79 -11.19
N PRO A 226 -30.30 23.09 -10.86
CA PRO A 226 -31.28 23.71 -9.97
C PRO A 226 -32.72 23.52 -10.47
N MET A 227 -32.91 23.31 -11.78
CA MET A 227 -34.21 23.02 -12.39
C MET A 227 -34.71 21.60 -12.11
N ASP A 228 -33.81 20.64 -11.81
CA ASP A 228 -34.19 19.26 -11.49
C ASP A 228 -34.82 19.15 -10.09
N ASN A 229 -34.64 20.17 -9.23
CA ASN A 229 -35.17 20.23 -7.86
C ASN A 229 -36.42 21.13 -7.72
N LEU A 230 -36.94 21.67 -8.83
CA LEU A 230 -38.18 22.46 -8.85
C LEU A 230 -39.34 21.52 -9.24
N GLY A 231 -39.78 20.70 -8.27
CA GLY A 231 -41.06 19.99 -8.31
C GLY A 231 -42.15 20.81 -7.64
#